data_AF-A0A7Y2I4A7-F1
#
_entry.id   AF-A0A7Y2I4A7-F1
#
_cell.length_a   1.000
_cell.length_b   1.000
_cell.length_c   1.000
_cell.angle_alpha   90.00
_cell.angle_beta   90.00
_cell.angle_gamma   90.00
#
_symmetry.space_group_name_H-M   'P 1'
#
loop_
_entity.id
_entity.type
_entity.pdbx_description
1 polymer ?
#
loop_
_entity_poly.entity_id
_entity_poly.type
_entity_poly.pdbx_seq_one_letter_code
_entity_poly.pdbx_strand_id
1 'polypeptide(L)'
;DNKATLLVGTPAFFWGYLRRSEKGDFDSLRIALVGADKCPEALREAYKEKHEQTLYEGYGATECAPVISTNIPESNRPGSVGKPIPGVQVRIEHYETGKECSPGEDGRILVKGDNVMLGYYDDFEQTSLHIRQGWYDTGDMGNLDEDGYLWHVGRVKRFVKIGGEMVSLVKIESVLERILPEDVQCCVVEVPDSTKGARIVAVITEKLDQKPMLKQLAEQLPKIALPKEFMVIEDLPKMGSGKIDFRTLTETVKEMRAEKKNKK
;
A
#
# COMPACT_ATOMS: atom_id res chain seq x y z
N ASP A 1 -8.28 -29.13 -24.44
CA ASP A 1 -9.07 -28.63 -23.29
C ASP A 1 -8.20 -28.08 -22.17
N ASN A 2 -7.39 -27.05 -22.44
CA ASN A 2 -6.52 -26.47 -21.42
C ASN A 2 -7.25 -25.33 -20.72
N LYS A 3 -7.81 -25.59 -19.54
CA LYS A 3 -8.37 -24.55 -18.66
C LYS A 3 -7.30 -24.04 -17.70
N ALA A 4 -7.28 -22.72 -17.48
CA ALA A 4 -6.36 -22.13 -16.51
C ALA A 4 -6.68 -22.60 -15.09
N THR A 5 -5.65 -22.94 -14.33
CA THR A 5 -5.78 -23.37 -12.93
C THR A 5 -5.17 -22.37 -11.94
N LEU A 6 -4.25 -21.51 -12.41
CA LEU A 6 -3.60 -20.46 -11.64
C LEU A 6 -3.81 -19.14 -12.36
N LEU A 7 -4.29 -18.13 -11.63
CA LEU A 7 -4.35 -16.76 -12.09
C LEU A 7 -3.53 -15.88 -11.15
N VAL A 8 -2.62 -15.09 -11.70
CA VAL A 8 -1.82 -14.12 -10.95
C VAL A 8 -2.00 -12.75 -11.59
N GLY A 9 -2.25 -11.72 -10.79
CA GLY A 9 -2.47 -10.38 -11.32
C GLY A 9 -2.52 -9.30 -10.25
N THR A 10 -2.68 -8.05 -10.68
CA THR A 10 -2.87 -6.92 -9.78
C THR A 10 -4.36 -6.72 -9.46
N PRO A 11 -4.71 -6.00 -8.38
CA PRO A 11 -6.09 -5.64 -8.11
C PRO A 11 -6.79 -4.99 -9.32
N ALA A 12 -6.07 -4.18 -10.11
CA ALA A 12 -6.62 -3.55 -11.31
C ALA A 12 -7.07 -4.57 -12.37
N PHE A 13 -6.28 -5.63 -12.60
CA PHE A 13 -6.67 -6.70 -13.52
C PHE A 13 -7.88 -7.48 -13.00
N PHE A 14 -7.86 -7.83 -11.71
CA PHE A 14 -8.99 -8.54 -11.09
C PHE A 14 -10.27 -7.71 -11.13
N TRP A 15 -10.24 -6.40 -10.88
CA TRP A 15 -11.39 -5.53 -11.10
C TRP A 15 -11.87 -5.53 -12.55
N GLY A 16 -10.95 -5.45 -13.51
CA GLY A 16 -11.26 -5.51 -14.94
C GLY A 16 -11.96 -6.81 -15.35
N TYR A 17 -11.46 -7.94 -14.84
CA TYR A 17 -12.05 -9.25 -15.06
C TYR A 17 -13.43 -9.38 -14.41
N LEU A 18 -13.56 -8.99 -13.14
CA LEU A 18 -14.81 -9.08 -12.38
C LEU A 18 -15.97 -8.37 -13.07
N ARG A 19 -15.71 -7.22 -13.70
CA ARG A 19 -16.70 -6.44 -14.44
C ARG A 19 -17.22 -7.14 -15.70
N ARG A 20 -16.45 -8.06 -16.28
CA ARG A 20 -16.74 -8.72 -17.56
C ARG A 20 -17.04 -10.20 -17.46
N SER A 21 -16.65 -10.85 -16.37
CA SER A 21 -16.86 -12.28 -16.14
C SER A 21 -18.31 -12.60 -15.76
N GLU A 22 -18.69 -13.85 -15.96
CA GLU A 22 -19.93 -14.45 -15.47
C GLU A 22 -19.64 -15.53 -14.42
N LYS A 23 -20.65 -15.92 -13.64
CA LYS A 23 -20.51 -17.04 -12.70
C LYS A 23 -20.11 -18.30 -13.49
N GLY A 24 -19.08 -19.02 -13.04
CA GLY A 24 -18.54 -20.20 -13.73
C GLY A 24 -17.24 -19.98 -14.49
N ASP A 25 -16.93 -18.73 -14.89
CA ASP A 25 -15.74 -18.42 -15.71
C ASP A 25 -14.41 -18.77 -15.02
N PHE A 26 -14.42 -18.82 -13.68
CA PHE A 26 -13.24 -19.10 -12.86
C PHE A 26 -13.29 -20.45 -12.15
N ASP A 27 -14.23 -21.35 -12.49
CA ASP A 27 -14.40 -22.64 -11.79
C ASP A 27 -13.20 -23.58 -11.93
N SER A 28 -12.38 -23.40 -12.97
CA SER A 28 -11.16 -24.17 -13.14
C SER A 28 -9.99 -23.64 -12.30
N LEU A 29 -10.08 -22.42 -11.77
CA LEU A 29 -9.05 -21.87 -10.91
C LEU A 29 -9.03 -22.60 -9.58
N ARG A 30 -7.82 -23.04 -9.21
CA ARG A 30 -7.49 -23.53 -7.87
C ARG A 30 -6.78 -22.46 -7.04
N ILE A 31 -6.09 -21.52 -7.69
CA ILE A 31 -5.40 -20.42 -7.03
C ILE A 31 -5.62 -19.13 -7.82
N ALA A 32 -6.10 -18.10 -7.14
CA ALA A 32 -6.13 -16.72 -7.62
C ALA A 32 -5.26 -15.86 -6.70
N LEU A 33 -4.08 -15.48 -7.18
CA LEU A 33 -3.10 -14.69 -6.43
C LEU A 33 -3.12 -13.23 -6.88
N VAL A 34 -3.20 -12.33 -5.91
CA VAL A 34 -3.19 -10.88 -6.11
C VAL A 34 -1.91 -10.32 -5.49
N GLY A 35 -1.23 -9.43 -6.20
CA GLY A 35 -0.03 -8.78 -5.68
C GLY A 35 0.28 -7.46 -6.36
N ALA A 36 1.48 -6.94 -6.11
CA ALA A 36 2.02 -5.65 -6.56
C ALA A 36 1.33 -4.39 -6.00
N ASP A 37 0.08 -4.47 -5.57
CA ASP A 37 -0.65 -3.46 -4.79
C ASP A 37 -1.52 -4.17 -3.75
N LYS A 38 -1.89 -3.43 -2.68
CA LYS A 38 -2.76 -3.95 -1.63
C LYS A 38 -4.08 -4.43 -2.22
N CYS A 39 -4.50 -5.65 -1.91
CA CYS A 39 -5.80 -6.17 -2.35
C CYS A 39 -6.93 -5.51 -1.55
N PRO A 40 -7.83 -4.73 -2.18
CA PRO A 40 -8.96 -4.13 -1.49
C PRO A 40 -9.89 -5.20 -0.94
N GLU A 41 -10.50 -4.95 0.23
CA GLU A 41 -11.41 -5.91 0.84
C GLU A 41 -12.66 -6.13 -0.02
N ALA A 42 -13.23 -5.05 -0.56
CA ALA A 42 -14.35 -5.10 -1.49
C ALA A 42 -14.06 -5.97 -2.73
N LEU A 43 -12.81 -6.01 -3.19
CA LEU A 43 -12.42 -6.88 -4.31
C LEU A 43 -12.44 -8.36 -3.90
N ARG A 44 -11.94 -8.69 -2.70
CA ARG A 44 -12.00 -10.07 -2.17
C ARG A 44 -13.44 -10.53 -2.00
N GLU A 45 -14.26 -9.69 -1.37
CA GLU A 45 -15.68 -9.96 -1.14
C GLU A 45 -16.42 -10.20 -2.45
N ALA A 46 -16.23 -9.32 -3.45
CA ALA A 46 -16.92 -9.44 -4.72
C ALA A 46 -16.51 -10.70 -5.51
N TYR A 47 -15.24 -11.10 -5.48
CA TYR A 47 -14.83 -12.39 -6.07
C TYR A 47 -15.38 -13.59 -5.32
N LYS A 48 -15.44 -13.49 -3.98
CA LYS A 48 -15.99 -14.55 -3.15
C LYS A 48 -17.48 -14.74 -3.41
N GLU A 49 -18.22 -13.65 -3.54
CA GLU A 49 -19.67 -13.66 -3.80
C GLU A 49 -20.00 -14.12 -5.23
N LYS A 50 -19.36 -13.53 -6.24
CA LYS A 50 -19.71 -13.79 -7.65
C LYS A 50 -19.15 -15.11 -8.18
N HIS A 51 -17.95 -15.50 -7.75
CA HIS A 51 -17.22 -16.62 -8.34
C HIS A 51 -16.83 -17.71 -7.33
N GLU A 52 -17.19 -17.57 -6.06
CA GLU A 52 -16.83 -18.50 -4.97
C GLU A 52 -15.30 -18.64 -4.79
N GLN A 53 -14.52 -17.73 -5.39
CA GLN A 53 -13.06 -17.72 -5.40
C GLN A 53 -12.49 -16.89 -4.24
N THR A 54 -11.48 -17.45 -3.57
CA THR A 54 -10.68 -16.72 -2.58
C THR A 54 -9.48 -16.07 -3.27
N LEU A 55 -9.30 -14.77 -3.07
CA LEU A 55 -8.12 -14.05 -3.53
C LEU A 55 -7.02 -14.09 -2.47
N TYR A 56 -5.90 -14.74 -2.79
CA TYR A 56 -4.73 -14.83 -1.92
C TYR A 56 -3.77 -13.69 -2.23
N GLU A 57 -3.40 -12.91 -1.22
CA GLU A 57 -2.48 -11.80 -1.41
C GLU A 57 -1.03 -12.21 -1.16
N GLY A 58 -0.13 -11.75 -2.02
CA GLY A 58 1.31 -11.91 -1.88
C GLY A 58 2.07 -10.60 -2.03
N TYR A 59 3.26 -10.57 -1.44
CA TYR A 59 4.16 -9.42 -1.43
C TYR A 59 5.52 -9.81 -1.99
N GLY A 60 6.15 -8.84 -2.64
CA GLY A 60 7.34 -9.04 -3.41
C GLY A 60 8.01 -7.73 -3.83
N ALA A 61 9.27 -7.86 -4.25
CA ALA A 61 10.07 -6.79 -4.81
C ALA A 61 10.91 -7.37 -5.96
N THR A 62 11.27 -6.55 -6.95
CA THR A 62 12.10 -7.01 -8.08
C THR A 62 13.43 -7.56 -7.59
N GLU A 63 13.98 -6.91 -6.58
CA GLU A 63 15.21 -7.18 -5.86
C GLU A 63 15.17 -8.47 -5.04
N CYS A 64 14.01 -9.13 -4.95
CA CYS A 64 13.76 -10.34 -4.16
C CYS A 64 13.22 -11.53 -4.99
N ALA A 65 13.42 -11.51 -6.31
CA ALA A 65 13.16 -12.61 -7.24
C ALA A 65 11.78 -13.33 -7.17
N PRO A 66 10.68 -12.67 -7.50
CA PRO A 66 10.20 -11.41 -6.95
C PRO A 66 9.42 -11.61 -5.64
N VAL A 67 9.12 -12.84 -5.22
CA VAL A 67 8.18 -13.12 -4.10
C VAL A 67 8.91 -13.18 -2.77
N ILE A 68 8.37 -12.48 -1.77
CA ILE A 68 8.89 -12.46 -0.38
C ILE A 68 7.96 -13.25 0.54
N SER A 69 6.65 -13.01 0.44
CA SER A 69 5.63 -13.66 1.26
C SER A 69 4.34 -13.87 0.48
N THR A 70 3.53 -14.87 0.87
CA THR A 70 2.22 -15.08 0.25
C THR A 70 1.25 -15.77 1.18
N ASN A 71 -0.04 -15.43 1.07
CA ASN A 71 -1.10 -16.27 1.58
C ASN A 71 -1.25 -17.51 0.69
N ILE A 72 -1.64 -18.62 1.29
CA ILE A 72 -1.91 -19.88 0.59
C ILE A 72 -3.20 -20.51 1.13
N PRO A 73 -3.84 -21.45 0.40
CA PRO A 73 -5.07 -22.09 0.86
C PRO A 73 -5.00 -22.68 2.28
N GLU A 74 -3.85 -23.23 2.67
CA GLU A 74 -3.62 -23.87 3.96
C GLU A 74 -3.29 -22.85 5.08
N SER A 75 -2.90 -21.62 4.72
CA SER A 75 -2.41 -20.59 5.63
C SER A 75 -2.75 -19.21 5.06
N ASN A 76 -4.01 -18.81 5.23
CA ASN A 76 -4.54 -17.55 4.72
C ASN A 76 -4.98 -16.62 5.86
N ARG A 77 -4.52 -15.37 5.83
CA ARG A 77 -4.95 -14.30 6.72
C ARG A 77 -5.27 -13.06 5.86
N PRO A 78 -6.54 -12.85 5.48
CA PRO A 78 -6.95 -11.72 4.66
C PRO A 78 -6.48 -10.39 5.25
N GLY A 79 -6.02 -9.48 4.39
CA GLY A 79 -5.43 -8.19 4.78
C GLY A 79 -3.92 -8.24 5.09
N SER A 80 -3.38 -9.41 5.43
CA SER A 80 -1.93 -9.64 5.45
C SER A 80 -1.42 -9.99 4.05
N VAL A 81 -0.11 -9.90 3.85
CA VAL A 81 0.58 -10.38 2.64
C VAL A 81 1.15 -11.80 2.84
N GLY A 82 0.62 -12.53 3.81
CA GLY A 82 0.96 -13.92 4.09
C GLY A 82 2.24 -14.10 4.89
N LYS A 83 2.75 -15.33 4.92
CA LYS A 83 4.01 -15.66 5.61
C LYS A 83 5.19 -15.61 4.63
N PRO A 84 6.41 -15.28 5.11
CA PRO A 84 7.62 -15.41 4.30
C PRO A 84 7.72 -16.80 3.67
N ILE A 85 8.11 -16.86 2.40
CA ILE A 85 8.26 -18.14 1.69
C ILE A 85 9.47 -18.93 2.24
N PRO A 86 9.52 -20.27 2.08
CA PRO A 86 10.64 -21.07 2.56
C PRO A 86 12.00 -20.55 2.05
N GLY A 87 12.96 -20.43 2.97
CA GLY A 87 14.30 -19.91 2.66
C GLY A 87 14.42 -18.39 2.70
N VAL A 88 13.32 -17.66 2.83
CA VAL A 88 13.30 -16.19 2.97
C VAL A 88 13.06 -15.80 4.43
N GLN A 89 13.96 -14.98 4.96
CA GLN A 89 13.85 -14.39 6.28
C GLN A 89 13.35 -12.96 6.15
N VAL A 90 12.43 -12.58 7.03
CA VAL A 90 11.94 -11.21 7.17
C VAL A 90 12.21 -10.74 8.59
N ARG A 91 12.72 -9.52 8.71
CA ARG A 91 12.90 -8.81 9.98
C ARG A 91 12.23 -7.45 9.90
N ILE A 92 11.63 -7.03 11.01
CA ILE A 92 11.08 -5.68 11.15
C ILE A 92 12.02 -4.86 12.04
N GLU A 93 12.54 -3.74 11.53
CA GLU A 93 13.39 -2.84 12.32
C GLU A 93 12.76 -1.45 12.47
N HIS A 94 12.81 -0.91 13.67
CA HIS A 94 12.32 0.42 13.95
C HIS A 94 13.05 1.45 13.07
N TYR A 95 12.27 2.26 12.36
CA TYR A 95 12.76 3.16 11.30
C TYR A 95 13.83 4.17 11.75
N GLU A 96 13.80 4.63 13.00
CA GLU A 96 14.84 5.52 13.57
C GLU A 96 16.01 4.80 14.24
N THR A 97 15.74 3.79 15.07
CA THR A 97 16.77 3.22 15.96
C THR A 97 17.52 2.06 15.33
N GLY A 98 16.96 1.43 14.28
CA GLY A 98 17.50 0.20 13.68
C GLY A 98 17.41 -1.03 14.60
N LYS A 99 16.69 -0.94 15.71
CA LYS A 99 16.44 -2.08 16.59
C LYS A 99 15.30 -2.93 16.04
N GLU A 100 15.37 -4.23 16.28
CA GLU A 100 14.29 -5.15 15.93
C GLU A 100 13.01 -4.82 16.71
N CYS A 101 11.89 -4.76 16.00
CA CYS A 101 10.56 -4.45 16.53
C CYS A 101 9.93 -5.68 17.21
N SER A 102 9.05 -5.44 18.17
CA SER A 102 8.22 -6.52 18.74
C SER A 102 7.13 -6.95 17.74
N PRO A 103 6.52 -8.15 17.88
CA PRO A 103 5.38 -8.52 17.06
C PRO A 103 4.26 -7.46 17.07
N GLY A 104 3.73 -7.14 15.90
CA GLY A 104 2.70 -6.12 15.68
C GLY A 104 3.19 -4.67 15.68
N GLU A 105 4.46 -4.41 15.99
CA GLU A 105 5.03 -3.06 15.93
C GLU A 105 5.51 -2.72 14.51
N ASP A 106 5.06 -1.57 13.98
CA ASP A 106 5.40 -1.12 12.64
C ASP A 106 6.87 -0.69 12.54
N GLY A 107 7.59 -1.27 11.58
CA GLY A 107 8.98 -0.93 11.26
C GLY A 107 9.28 -1.16 9.79
N ARG A 108 10.54 -0.97 9.40
CA ARG A 108 11.01 -1.25 8.04
C ARG A 108 11.06 -2.75 7.81
N ILE A 109 10.62 -3.19 6.63
CA ILE A 109 10.68 -4.59 6.22
C ILE A 109 12.05 -4.85 5.61
N LEU A 110 12.87 -5.65 6.28
CA LEU A 110 14.13 -6.15 5.76
C LEU A 110 14.00 -7.61 5.36
N VAL A 111 14.64 -7.98 4.25
CA VAL A 111 14.57 -9.33 3.67
C VAL A 111 15.96 -9.91 3.52
N LYS A 112 16.13 -11.19 3.85
CA LYS A 112 17.38 -11.93 3.65
C LYS A 112 17.09 -13.33 3.15
N GLY A 113 17.85 -13.77 2.16
CA GLY A 113 17.73 -15.09 1.55
C GLY A 113 18.38 -15.12 0.18
N ASP A 114 18.43 -16.30 -0.42
CA ASP A 114 19.01 -16.50 -1.77
C ASP A 114 18.18 -15.81 -2.88
N ASN A 115 16.98 -15.36 -2.55
CA ASN A 115 16.11 -14.60 -3.44
C ASN A 115 16.52 -13.12 -3.56
N VAL A 116 17.36 -12.61 -2.65
CA VAL A 116 17.85 -11.22 -2.69
C VAL A 116 18.88 -11.07 -3.80
N MET A 117 18.72 -10.04 -4.63
CA MET A 117 19.63 -9.71 -5.71
C MET A 117 21.07 -9.48 -5.22
N LEU A 118 22.03 -9.57 -6.15
CA LEU A 118 23.44 -9.28 -5.84
C LEU A 118 23.72 -7.78 -5.64
N GLY A 119 22.90 -6.92 -6.22
CA GLY A 119 23.06 -5.46 -6.20
C GLY A 119 22.54 -4.82 -7.48
N TYR A 120 22.57 -3.49 -7.50
CA TYR A 120 22.26 -2.70 -8.70
C TYR A 120 23.50 -2.63 -9.61
N TYR A 121 23.28 -2.88 -10.90
CA TYR A 121 24.34 -2.88 -11.91
C TYR A 121 24.99 -1.48 -12.03
N ASP A 122 26.31 -1.41 -11.92
CA ASP A 122 27.12 -0.17 -11.93
C ASP A 122 26.71 0.90 -10.89
N ASP A 123 25.98 0.51 -9.83
CA ASP A 123 25.57 1.41 -8.75
C ASP A 123 25.85 0.80 -7.36
N PHE A 124 27.12 0.83 -7.00
CA PHE A 124 27.59 0.35 -5.70
C PHE A 124 27.03 1.17 -4.53
N GLU A 125 26.79 2.48 -4.73
CA GLU A 125 26.23 3.34 -3.70
C GLU A 125 24.83 2.89 -3.32
N GLN A 126 23.90 2.78 -4.29
CA GLN A 126 22.56 2.27 -4.03
C GLN A 126 22.58 0.85 -3.48
N THR A 127 23.49 0.01 -3.95
CA THR A 127 23.64 -1.37 -3.44
C THR A 127 23.99 -1.36 -1.95
N SER A 128 24.97 -0.56 -1.53
CA SER A 128 25.40 -0.45 -0.13
C SER A 128 24.41 0.29 0.79
N LEU A 129 23.58 1.15 0.21
CA LEU A 129 22.48 1.82 0.92
C LEU A 129 21.37 0.85 1.28
N HIS A 130 21.02 -0.06 0.36
CA HIS A 130 19.90 -0.98 0.51
C HIS A 130 20.29 -2.36 1.02
N ILE A 131 21.49 -2.86 0.75
CA ILE A 131 21.94 -4.20 1.17
C ILE A 131 23.05 -4.07 2.20
N ARG A 132 22.78 -4.53 3.43
CA ARG A 132 23.75 -4.53 4.53
C ARG A 132 23.73 -5.86 5.26
N GLN A 133 24.89 -6.51 5.37
CA GLN A 133 25.04 -7.81 6.06
C GLN A 133 24.08 -8.90 5.51
N GLY A 134 23.78 -8.83 4.20
CA GLY A 134 22.85 -9.72 3.50
C GLY A 134 21.37 -9.41 3.70
N TRP A 135 21.03 -8.35 4.44
CA TRP A 135 19.67 -7.84 4.56
C TRP A 135 19.43 -6.74 3.53
N TYR A 136 18.39 -6.89 2.73
CA TYR A 136 17.89 -5.89 1.81
C TYR A 136 16.77 -5.08 2.48
N ASP A 137 16.95 -3.77 2.59
CA ASP A 137 15.92 -2.80 2.98
C ASP A 137 15.02 -2.52 1.78
N THR A 138 13.79 -3.04 1.86
CA THR A 138 12.77 -2.94 0.79
C THR A 138 12.27 -1.52 0.56
N GLY A 139 12.51 -0.60 1.50
CA GLY A 139 11.89 0.72 1.51
C GLY A 139 10.40 0.71 1.87
N ASP A 140 9.86 -0.45 2.26
CA ASP A 140 8.49 -0.63 2.72
C ASP A 140 8.43 -0.80 4.26
N MET A 141 7.30 -0.42 4.83
CA MET A 141 6.98 -0.53 6.26
C MET A 141 5.96 -1.64 6.47
N GLY A 142 6.12 -2.35 7.57
CA GLY A 142 5.25 -3.46 7.95
C GLY A 142 5.48 -3.92 9.38
N ASN A 143 4.73 -4.94 9.76
CA ASN A 143 4.93 -5.68 10.99
C ASN A 143 4.73 -7.18 10.76
N LEU A 144 5.31 -8.00 11.63
CA LEU A 144 4.98 -9.42 11.73
C LEU A 144 4.06 -9.58 12.93
N ASP A 145 2.92 -10.25 12.75
CA ASP A 145 2.07 -10.60 13.90
C ASP A 145 2.62 -11.81 14.67
N GLU A 146 1.96 -12.15 15.78
CA GLU A 146 2.38 -13.24 16.67
C GLU A 146 2.42 -14.62 15.98
N ASP A 147 1.68 -14.79 14.88
CA ASP A 147 1.67 -16.03 14.10
C ASP A 147 2.64 -16.01 12.91
N GLY A 148 3.40 -14.91 12.74
CA GLY A 148 4.39 -14.71 11.70
C GLY A 148 3.82 -14.32 10.33
N TYR A 149 2.59 -13.83 10.26
CA TYR A 149 2.08 -13.21 9.03
C TYR A 149 2.63 -11.79 8.90
N LEU A 150 3.06 -11.45 7.70
CA LEU A 150 3.57 -10.13 7.35
C LEU A 150 2.40 -9.22 6.97
N TRP A 151 2.36 -8.04 7.59
CA TRP A 151 1.42 -6.98 7.29
C TRP A 151 2.18 -5.83 6.64
N HIS A 152 1.87 -5.54 5.38
CA HIS A 152 2.44 -4.40 4.67
C HIS A 152 1.59 -3.14 4.95
N VAL A 153 2.18 -2.11 5.57
CA VAL A 153 1.47 -0.90 6.00
C VAL A 153 1.76 0.34 5.14
N GLY A 154 2.60 0.20 4.12
CA GLY A 154 2.90 1.24 3.12
C GLY A 154 4.39 1.40 2.86
N ARG A 155 4.75 2.30 1.96
CA ARG A 155 6.16 2.63 1.69
C ARG A 155 6.69 3.61 2.72
N VAL A 156 7.95 3.50 3.15
CA VAL A 156 8.61 4.50 4.04
C VAL A 156 8.44 5.92 3.50
N LYS A 157 8.61 6.12 2.19
CA LYS A 157 8.43 7.42 1.51
C LYS A 157 6.98 7.94 1.53
N ARG A 158 6.00 7.10 1.86
CA ARG A 158 4.58 7.44 2.03
C ARG A 158 4.20 7.56 3.51
N PHE A 159 5.19 7.66 4.39
CA PHE A 159 5.02 8.16 5.74
C PHE A 159 5.54 9.59 5.83
N VAL A 160 4.84 10.39 6.62
CA VAL A 160 5.22 11.78 6.90
C VAL A 160 5.45 11.94 8.40
N LYS A 161 6.53 12.64 8.76
CA LYS A 161 6.79 13.01 10.16
C LYS A 161 6.05 14.31 10.49
N ILE A 162 5.07 14.23 11.38
CA ILE A 162 4.25 15.37 11.83
C ILE A 162 4.43 15.52 13.32
N GLY A 163 5.02 16.63 13.76
CA GLY A 163 5.20 16.90 15.19
C GLY A 163 6.01 15.83 15.94
N GLY A 164 6.92 15.13 15.24
CA GLY A 164 7.74 14.07 15.82
C GLY A 164 7.21 12.65 15.61
N GLU A 165 5.96 12.48 15.22
CA GLU A 165 5.35 11.16 15.01
C GLU A 165 5.29 10.80 13.52
N MET A 166 5.48 9.52 13.20
CA MET A 166 5.33 8.99 11.84
C MET A 166 3.87 8.67 11.55
N VAL A 167 3.34 9.27 10.49
CA VAL A 167 1.97 9.10 10.05
C VAL A 167 1.94 8.47 8.66
N SER A 168 1.29 7.32 8.52
CA SER A 168 1.09 6.65 7.23
C SER A 168 0.02 7.37 6.40
N LEU A 169 0.40 7.86 5.22
CA LEU A 169 -0.57 8.44 4.27
C LEU A 169 -1.48 7.34 3.69
N VAL A 170 -0.94 6.15 3.46
CA VAL A 170 -1.66 4.98 2.94
C VAL A 170 -2.75 4.50 3.89
N LYS A 171 -2.51 4.56 5.21
CA LYS A 171 -3.53 4.22 6.21
C LYS A 171 -4.71 5.19 6.13
N ILE A 172 -4.44 6.48 5.91
CA ILE A 172 -5.50 7.50 5.76
C ILE A 172 -6.28 7.25 4.47
N GLU A 173 -5.60 6.94 3.36
CA GLU A 173 -6.21 6.55 2.08
C GLU A 173 -7.13 5.33 2.25
N SER A 174 -6.64 4.26 2.90
CA SER A 174 -7.45 3.06 3.15
C SER A 174 -8.72 3.33 3.98
N VAL A 175 -8.69 4.29 4.92
CA VAL A 175 -9.89 4.68 5.68
C VAL A 175 -10.81 5.56 4.84
N LEU A 176 -10.26 6.47 4.04
CA LEU A 176 -11.01 7.29 3.09
C LEU A 176 -11.75 6.42 2.07
N GLU A 177 -11.08 5.44 1.45
CA GLU A 177 -11.65 4.51 0.47
C GLU A 177 -12.87 3.75 1.02
N ARG A 178 -12.96 3.53 2.34
CA ARG A 178 -14.10 2.85 2.97
C ARG A 178 -15.32 3.76 3.19
N ILE A 179 -15.12 5.06 3.24
CA ILE A 179 -16.19 6.03 3.55
C ILE A 179 -16.61 6.86 2.34
N LEU A 180 -15.81 6.86 1.28
CA LEU A 180 -16.09 7.55 0.03
C LEU A 180 -17.05 6.72 -0.85
N PRO A 181 -17.86 7.37 -1.70
CA PRO A 181 -18.59 6.69 -2.76
C PRO A 181 -17.66 5.88 -3.68
N GLU A 182 -18.16 4.79 -4.27
CA GLU A 182 -17.36 3.86 -5.08
C GLU A 182 -16.67 4.48 -6.30
N ASP A 183 -17.24 5.55 -6.86
CA ASP A 183 -16.74 6.29 -8.01
C ASP A 183 -15.74 7.40 -7.64
N VAL A 184 -15.62 7.72 -6.35
CA VAL A 184 -14.70 8.77 -5.87
C VAL A 184 -13.35 8.17 -5.51
N GLN A 185 -12.31 8.59 -6.22
CA GLN A 185 -10.94 8.25 -5.87
C GLN A 185 -10.39 9.25 -4.86
N CYS A 186 -9.46 8.80 -4.02
CA CYS A 186 -8.72 9.68 -3.14
C CYS A 186 -7.21 9.40 -3.18
N CYS A 187 -6.45 10.42 -2.81
CA CYS A 187 -5.04 10.29 -2.52
C CYS A 187 -4.65 11.30 -1.45
N VAL A 188 -3.74 10.91 -0.56
CA VAL A 188 -3.27 11.74 0.53
C VAL A 188 -1.82 12.13 0.26
N VAL A 189 -1.54 13.43 0.38
CA VAL A 189 -0.20 14.00 0.19
C VAL A 189 0.20 14.87 1.37
N GLU A 190 1.51 14.97 1.58
CA GLU A 190 2.11 15.87 2.55
C GLU A 190 2.51 17.20 1.91
N VAL A 191 2.37 18.27 2.69
CA VAL A 191 2.85 19.60 2.32
C VAL A 191 3.57 20.24 3.51
N PRO A 192 4.54 21.15 3.26
CA PRO A 192 5.29 21.77 4.35
C PRO A 192 4.40 22.55 5.34
N ASP A 193 4.76 22.46 6.62
CA ASP A 193 4.14 23.19 7.72
C ASP A 193 5.23 23.74 8.65
N SER A 194 5.20 25.03 8.94
CA SER A 194 6.25 25.70 9.72
C SER A 194 6.29 25.30 11.20
N THR A 195 5.21 24.71 11.73
CA THR A 195 5.09 24.36 13.14
C THR A 195 5.28 22.88 13.40
N LYS A 196 4.77 22.03 12.49
CA LYS A 196 4.79 20.57 12.64
C LYS A 196 5.74 19.86 11.68
N GLY A 197 6.47 20.60 10.86
CA GLY A 197 7.28 20.10 9.75
C GLY A 197 6.44 19.84 8.50
N ALA A 198 5.35 19.09 8.66
CA ALA A 198 4.42 18.78 7.58
C ALA A 198 2.96 18.78 8.05
N ARG A 199 2.06 18.84 7.06
CA ARG A 199 0.60 18.67 7.24
C ARG A 199 0.05 17.81 6.11
N ILE A 200 -1.07 17.16 6.39
CA ILE A 200 -1.76 16.26 5.46
C ILE A 200 -2.83 17.02 4.67
N VAL A 201 -2.86 16.77 3.36
CA VAL A 201 -3.91 17.19 2.44
C VAL A 201 -4.51 15.94 1.82
N ALA A 202 -5.83 15.78 1.92
CA ALA A 202 -6.56 14.74 1.20
C ALA A 202 -7.05 15.32 -0.14
N VAL A 203 -6.68 14.66 -1.23
CA VAL A 203 -7.18 14.94 -2.57
C VAL A 203 -8.30 13.94 -2.86
N ILE A 204 -9.42 14.44 -3.36
CA ILE A 204 -10.58 13.64 -3.80
C ILE A 204 -10.96 14.04 -5.21
N THR A 205 -11.50 13.11 -6.01
CA THR A 205 -11.90 13.41 -7.39
C THR A 205 -13.19 14.21 -7.48
N GLU A 206 -14.00 14.21 -6.42
CA GLU A 206 -15.27 14.92 -6.38
C GLU A 206 -15.44 15.75 -5.11
N LYS A 207 -16.26 16.79 -5.19
CA LYS A 207 -16.55 17.66 -4.05
C LYS A 207 -17.56 17.00 -3.11
N LEU A 208 -17.11 16.67 -1.91
CA LEU A 208 -17.94 16.09 -0.85
C LEU A 208 -18.02 16.99 0.39
N ASP A 209 -19.00 16.73 1.26
CA ASP A 209 -19.08 17.43 2.56
C ASP A 209 -17.99 16.92 3.51
N GLN A 210 -17.09 17.82 3.88
CA GLN A 210 -15.92 17.52 4.71
C GLN A 210 -16.29 17.21 6.16
N LYS A 211 -17.40 17.75 6.69
CA LYS A 211 -17.79 17.54 8.09
C LYS A 211 -18.10 16.06 8.42
N PRO A 212 -18.99 15.37 7.69
CA PRO A 212 -19.26 13.95 7.95
C PRO A 212 -18.01 13.10 7.70
N MET A 213 -17.23 13.40 6.65
CA MET A 213 -15.98 12.67 6.37
C MET A 213 -14.98 12.77 7.53
N LEU A 214 -14.73 13.98 8.05
CA LEU A 214 -13.82 14.18 9.19
C LEU A 214 -14.29 13.45 10.45
N LYS A 215 -15.60 13.39 10.68
CA LYS A 215 -16.17 12.64 11.80
C LYS A 215 -15.88 11.14 11.66
N GLN A 216 -16.15 10.56 10.49
CA GLN A 216 -15.89 9.14 10.23
C GLN A 216 -14.39 8.80 10.26
N LEU A 217 -13.53 9.69 9.76
CA LEU A 217 -12.08 9.53 9.85
C LEU A 217 -11.61 9.56 11.32
N ALA A 218 -12.16 10.44 12.15
CA ALA A 218 -11.81 10.56 13.56
C ALA A 218 -12.21 9.35 14.41
N GLU A 219 -13.14 8.52 13.94
CA GLU A 219 -13.50 7.25 14.57
C GLU A 219 -12.44 6.15 14.36
N GLN A 220 -11.61 6.28 13.31
CA GLN A 220 -10.65 5.24 12.90
C GLN A 220 -9.18 5.70 12.93
N LEU A 221 -8.93 7.00 13.00
CA LEU A 221 -7.58 7.59 12.91
C LEU A 221 -7.27 8.48 14.12
N PRO A 222 -6.01 8.51 14.58
CA PRO A 222 -5.58 9.45 15.59
C PRO A 222 -5.67 10.89 15.06
N LYS A 223 -5.88 11.86 15.97
CA LYS A 223 -6.04 13.29 15.62
C LYS A 223 -4.92 13.85 14.73
N ILE A 224 -3.70 13.33 14.88
CA ILE A 224 -2.54 13.79 14.12
C ILE A 224 -2.58 13.36 12.64
N ALA A 225 -3.31 12.27 12.33
CA ALA A 225 -3.48 11.73 11.00
C ALA A 225 -4.71 12.27 10.26
N LEU A 226 -5.53 13.09 10.91
CA LEU A 226 -6.71 13.68 10.26
C LEU A 226 -6.28 14.73 9.22
N PRO A 227 -6.74 14.61 7.95
CA PRO A 227 -6.49 15.63 6.94
C PRO A 227 -7.02 16.99 7.40
N LYS A 228 -6.18 18.03 7.30
CA LYS A 228 -6.58 19.39 7.66
C LYS A 228 -7.17 20.19 6.50
N GLU A 229 -7.07 19.63 5.30
CA GLU A 229 -7.44 20.28 4.06
C GLU A 229 -7.86 19.20 3.07
N PHE A 230 -8.97 19.44 2.39
CA PHE A 230 -9.43 18.63 1.27
C PHE A 230 -9.33 19.46 -0.01
N MET A 231 -8.79 18.84 -1.06
CA MET A 231 -8.70 19.42 -2.40
C MET A 231 -9.42 18.54 -3.40
N VAL A 232 -10.05 19.17 -4.39
CA VAL A 232 -10.72 18.47 -5.48
C VAL A 232 -9.83 18.56 -6.71
N ILE A 233 -9.42 17.41 -7.23
CA ILE A 233 -8.68 17.25 -8.49
C ILE A 233 -9.36 16.11 -9.23
N GLU A 234 -10.14 16.45 -10.25
CA GLU A 234 -11.03 15.50 -10.95
C GLU A 234 -10.26 14.33 -11.60
N ASP A 235 -9.08 14.60 -12.16
CA ASP A 235 -8.22 13.58 -12.75
C ASP A 235 -6.89 13.47 -11.99
N LEU A 236 -6.74 12.39 -11.23
CA LEU A 236 -5.50 12.12 -10.50
C LEU A 236 -4.41 11.70 -11.50
N PRO A 237 -3.23 12.33 -11.47
CA PRO A 237 -2.16 12.00 -12.40
C PRO A 237 -1.71 10.55 -12.18
N LYS A 238 -1.49 9.83 -13.27
CA LYS A 238 -1.11 8.41 -13.26
C LYS A 238 0.18 8.20 -14.07
N MET A 239 1.01 7.28 -13.61
CA MET A 239 2.16 6.77 -14.35
C MET A 239 1.69 5.89 -15.52
N GLY A 240 2.58 5.57 -16.47
CA GLY A 240 2.27 4.66 -17.59
C GLY A 240 1.82 3.25 -17.16
N SER A 241 2.08 2.86 -15.91
CA SER A 241 1.59 1.63 -15.28
C SER A 241 0.14 1.70 -14.78
N GLY A 242 -0.49 2.88 -14.82
CA GLY A 242 -1.83 3.14 -14.27
C GLY A 242 -1.86 3.48 -12.78
N LYS A 243 -0.73 3.40 -12.06
CA LYS A 243 -0.62 3.81 -10.65
C LYS A 243 -0.60 5.33 -10.51
N ILE A 244 -1.07 5.87 -9.39
CA ILE A 244 -1.02 7.31 -9.10
C ILE A 244 0.43 7.81 -9.12
N ASP A 245 0.66 8.92 -9.82
CA ASP A 245 1.90 9.68 -9.78
C ASP A 245 1.87 10.66 -8.60
N PHE A 246 2.31 10.17 -7.44
CA PHE A 246 2.34 10.95 -6.21
C PHE A 246 3.22 12.19 -6.31
N ARG A 247 4.25 12.18 -7.16
CA ARG A 247 5.16 13.32 -7.30
C ARG A 247 4.45 14.46 -8.00
N THR A 248 3.91 14.19 -9.19
CA THR A 248 3.14 15.17 -9.96
C THR A 248 1.94 15.67 -9.18
N LEU A 249 1.24 14.78 -8.46
CA LEU A 249 0.12 15.18 -7.61
C LEU A 249 0.55 16.10 -6.47
N THR A 250 1.64 15.77 -5.77
CA THR A 250 2.17 16.59 -4.67
C THR A 250 2.61 17.97 -5.14
N GLU A 251 3.23 18.06 -6.32
CA GLU A 251 3.62 19.32 -6.96
C GLU A 251 2.37 20.16 -7.30
N THR A 252 1.37 19.56 -7.94
CA THR A 252 0.07 20.20 -8.25
C THR A 252 -0.60 20.75 -6.99
N VAL A 253 -0.66 19.96 -5.91
CA VAL A 253 -1.24 20.41 -4.64
C VAL A 253 -0.46 21.59 -4.05
N LYS A 254 0.87 21.59 -4.12
CA LYS A 254 1.69 22.71 -3.64
C LYS A 254 1.41 23.99 -4.43
N GLU A 255 1.29 23.90 -5.75
CA GLU A 255 0.98 25.03 -6.64
C GLU A 255 -0.41 25.61 -6.34
N MET A 256 -1.45 24.77 -6.30
CA MET A 256 -2.82 25.19 -5.97
C MET A 256 -2.91 25.87 -4.59
N ARG A 257 -2.09 25.43 -3.62
CA ARG A 257 -2.00 26.07 -2.29
C ARG A 257 -1.30 27.43 -2.34
N ALA A 258 -0.25 27.56 -3.14
CA ALA A 258 0.44 28.84 -3.34
C ALA A 258 -0.50 29.87 -3.97
N GLU A 259 -1.27 29.48 -5.00
CA GLU A 259 -2.26 30.36 -5.63
C GLU A 259 -3.36 30.80 -4.67
N LYS A 260 -3.88 29.89 -3.83
CA LYS A 260 -4.88 30.23 -2.80
C LYS A 260 -4.34 31.20 -1.75
N LYS A 261 -3.04 31.16 -1.44
CA LYS A 261 -2.41 32.13 -0.54
C LYS A 261 -2.26 33.50 -1.18
N ASN A 262 -1.94 33.56 -2.48
CA ASN A 262 -1.76 34.83 -3.20
C ASN A 262 -3.09 35.56 -3.49
N LYS A 263 -4.21 34.84 -3.46
CA LYS A 263 -5.57 35.39 -3.62
C LYS A 263 -6.22 35.83 -2.29
N LYS A 264 -5.57 35.62 -1.15
CA LYS A 264 -6.03 36.03 0.19
C LYS A 264 -5.22 37.20 0.69
#